data_AF-A0A522EVW2-F1
#
_entry.id   AF-A0A522EVW2-F1
#
_cell.length_a   1.000
_cell.length_b   1.000
_cell.length_c   1.000
_cell.angle_alpha   90.00
_cell.angle_beta   90.00
_cell.angle_gamma   90.00
#
_symmetry.space_group_name_H-M   'P 1'
#
loop_
_entity.id
_entity.type
_entity.pdbx_description
1 polymer ?
#
loop_
_entity_poly.entity_id
_entity_poly.type
_entity_poly.pdbx_seq_one_letter_code
_entity_poly.pdbx_strand_id
1 'polypeptide(L)'
;MKSLFFIPLVIFMFSLQGCSWVCRFYIANTTNEVITVDVKLMDSTGSFSIFHYPFHYYGKVRQYKLKKNGNINFESVSDIKADTLEKFSHYKVQIPLNSAIEIGSLTNDNYTKHDQYFINGRVFNLERLSISGKNIEIEPAAFDNYFRKDKYGEVYFVP
;
A
#
# COMPACT_ATOMS: atom_id res chain seq x y z
N MET A 1 -18.38 50.98 20.90
CA MET A 1 -17.24 50.30 21.57
C MET A 1 -17.34 48.81 21.26
N LYS A 2 -16.27 48.27 20.64
CA LYS A 2 -15.71 46.91 20.72
C LYS A 2 -16.74 45.75 20.85
N SER A 3 -17.00 44.97 19.81
CA SER A 3 -16.10 43.93 19.23
C SER A 3 -15.70 42.85 20.24
N LEU A 4 -15.68 41.61 19.76
CA LEU A 4 -15.02 40.41 20.33
C LEU A 4 -15.86 39.51 21.23
N PHE A 5 -16.86 38.81 20.68
CA PHE A 5 -17.31 37.52 21.26
C PHE A 5 -17.60 36.42 20.23
N PHE A 6 -17.21 36.59 18.95
CA PHE A 6 -17.50 35.62 17.89
C PHE A 6 -16.30 34.77 17.43
N ILE A 7 -15.11 34.92 18.04
CA ILE A 7 -13.87 34.31 17.54
C ILE A 7 -13.57 32.87 18.07
N PRO A 8 -13.99 32.40 19.25
CA PRO A 8 -13.52 31.09 19.72
C PRO A 8 -14.27 29.90 19.08
N LEU A 9 -15.45 30.10 18.48
CA LEU A 9 -16.22 29.01 17.88
C LEU A 9 -15.65 28.55 16.52
N VAL A 10 -15.07 29.48 15.75
CA VAL A 10 -14.52 29.18 14.42
C VAL A 10 -13.24 28.33 14.52
N ILE A 11 -12.39 28.57 15.53
CA ILE A 11 -11.13 27.83 15.74
C ILE A 11 -11.40 26.37 16.15
N PHE A 12 -12.46 26.10 16.92
CA PHE A 12 -12.84 24.74 17.33
C PHE A 12 -13.43 23.91 16.17
N MET A 13 -14.01 24.55 15.15
CA MET A 13 -14.50 23.86 13.96
C MET A 13 -13.38 23.45 12.99
N PHE A 14 -12.22 24.13 13.00
CA PHE A 14 -11.08 23.74 12.17
C PHE A 14 -10.24 22.60 12.76
N SER A 15 -10.31 22.34 14.08
CA SER A 15 -9.60 21.20 14.71
C SER A 15 -10.24 19.83 14.44
N LEU A 16 -11.44 19.77 13.84
CA LEU A 16 -12.10 18.52 13.46
C LEU A 16 -11.89 18.13 12.00
N GLN A 17 -11.06 18.87 11.25
CA GLN A 17 -10.54 18.40 9.98
C GLN A 17 -9.43 17.38 10.25
N GLY A 18 -9.81 16.21 10.78
CA GLY A 18 -8.95 15.05 10.79
C GLY A 18 -8.61 14.72 9.35
N CYS A 19 -7.43 15.17 8.88
CA CYS A 19 -6.90 14.71 7.61
C CYS A 19 -6.86 13.18 7.68
N SER A 20 -7.67 12.52 6.87
CA SER A 20 -7.56 11.08 6.70
C SER A 20 -6.21 10.81 6.05
N TRP A 21 -5.28 10.25 6.82
CA TRP A 21 -3.97 9.85 6.34
C TRP A 21 -4.09 8.49 5.68
N VAL A 22 -3.45 8.30 4.54
CA VAL A 22 -3.39 7.01 3.85
C VAL A 22 -1.95 6.71 3.49
N CYS A 23 -1.39 5.69 4.13
CA CYS A 23 -0.11 5.11 3.76
C CYS A 23 -0.36 3.95 2.79
N ARG A 24 0.18 4.02 1.58
CA ARG A 24 0.03 2.97 0.55
C ARG A 24 1.30 2.15 0.44
N PHE A 25 1.18 0.91 0.00
CA PHE A 25 2.31 -0.01 -0.15
C PHE A 25 2.50 -0.34 -1.62
N TYR A 26 3.69 -0.05 -2.15
CA TYR A 26 4.00 -0.14 -3.56
C TYR A 26 5.16 -1.06 -3.87
N ILE A 27 5.09 -1.77 -4.99
CA ILE A 27 6.23 -2.44 -5.61
C ILE A 27 6.47 -1.80 -6.96
N ALA A 28 7.64 -1.20 -7.14
CA ALA A 28 8.05 -0.51 -8.35
C ALA A 28 9.08 -1.34 -9.13
N ASN A 29 8.74 -1.68 -10.37
CA ASN A 29 9.63 -2.33 -11.31
C ASN A 29 10.41 -1.27 -12.10
N THR A 30 11.65 -1.00 -11.68
CA THR A 30 12.60 -0.12 -12.37
C THR A 30 13.48 -0.84 -13.39
N THR A 31 13.29 -2.15 -13.56
CA THR A 31 14.04 -2.96 -14.51
C THR A 31 13.55 -2.77 -15.94
N ASN A 32 14.26 -3.37 -16.91
CA ASN A 32 13.91 -3.37 -18.33
C ASN A 32 13.07 -4.60 -18.75
N GLU A 33 12.63 -5.42 -17.80
CA GLU A 33 11.87 -6.65 -18.03
C GLU A 33 10.55 -6.65 -17.25
N VAL A 34 9.64 -7.53 -17.65
CA VAL A 34 8.41 -7.76 -16.87
C VAL A 34 8.76 -8.68 -15.70
N ILE A 35 8.38 -8.29 -14.48
CA ILE A 35 8.55 -9.14 -13.30
C ILE A 35 7.21 -9.72 -12.87
N THR A 36 7.24 -10.90 -12.26
CA THR A 36 6.05 -11.47 -11.61
C THR A 36 6.23 -11.38 -10.11
N VAL A 37 5.29 -10.70 -9.45
CA VAL A 37 5.18 -10.70 -7.99
C VAL A 37 4.13 -11.73 -7.60
N ASP A 38 4.51 -12.61 -6.69
CA ASP A 38 3.65 -13.62 -6.08
C ASP A 38 3.45 -13.22 -4.60
N VAL A 39 2.20 -12.94 -4.23
CA VAL A 39 1.81 -12.46 -2.90
C VAL A 39 0.89 -13.49 -2.26
N LYS A 40 1.28 -13.96 -1.08
CA LYS A 40 0.46 -14.78 -0.18
C LYS A 40 0.11 -13.98 1.07
N LEU A 41 -1.17 -13.98 1.40
CA LEU A 41 -1.77 -13.28 2.52
C LEU A 41 -2.30 -14.29 3.52
N MET A 42 -2.28 -13.94 4.80
CA MET A 42 -2.96 -14.71 5.83
C MET A 42 -4.48 -14.74 5.57
N ASP A 43 -5.13 -15.85 5.87
CA ASP A 43 -6.60 -15.93 5.84
C ASP A 43 -7.18 -15.03 6.95
N SER A 44 -7.93 -13.98 6.59
CA SER A 44 -8.52 -13.05 7.57
C SER A 44 -9.89 -13.54 8.02
N THR A 45 -10.02 -13.86 9.31
CA THR A 45 -11.31 -14.10 9.98
C THR A 45 -11.81 -12.81 10.65
N GLY A 46 -12.30 -11.85 9.85
CA GLY A 46 -13.02 -10.67 10.35
C GLY A 46 -12.16 -9.47 10.75
N SER A 47 -10.89 -9.42 10.34
CA SER A 47 -9.99 -8.28 10.59
C SER A 47 -9.80 -7.38 9.36
N PHE A 48 -9.41 -6.11 9.57
CA PHE A 48 -9.19 -5.14 8.48
C PHE A 48 -7.77 -5.26 7.92
N SER A 49 -7.61 -6.07 6.88
CA SER A 49 -6.34 -6.30 6.21
C SER A 49 -5.72 -5.02 5.61
N ILE A 50 -4.40 -4.87 5.78
CA ILE A 50 -3.60 -3.81 5.15
C ILE A 50 -3.36 -4.12 3.67
N PHE A 51 -3.05 -5.37 3.35
CA PHE A 51 -2.80 -5.82 1.98
C PHE A 51 -4.08 -6.34 1.33
N HIS A 52 -4.28 -5.94 0.08
CA HIS A 52 -5.53 -6.13 -0.64
C HIS A 52 -5.66 -7.57 -1.16
N TYR A 53 -6.82 -8.18 -0.94
CA TYR A 53 -7.26 -9.37 -1.68
C TYR A 53 -7.82 -8.92 -3.04
N PRO A 54 -7.37 -9.45 -4.19
CA PRO A 54 -7.64 -8.88 -5.52
C PRO A 54 -9.11 -8.85 -5.99
N PHE A 55 -10.04 -9.43 -5.22
CA PHE A 55 -11.47 -9.49 -5.51
C PHE A 55 -12.35 -8.94 -4.39
N HIS A 56 -11.76 -8.38 -3.34
CA HIS A 56 -12.54 -7.72 -2.31
C HIS A 56 -13.04 -6.38 -2.83
N TYR A 57 -14.30 -6.03 -2.57
CA TYR A 57 -14.91 -4.78 -3.08
C TYR A 57 -14.08 -3.52 -2.77
N TYR A 58 -13.37 -3.54 -1.63
CA TYR A 58 -12.50 -2.47 -1.17
C TYR A 58 -11.00 -2.70 -1.44
N GLY A 59 -10.62 -3.87 -1.98
CA GLY A 59 -9.24 -4.26 -2.24
C GLY A 59 -9.02 -4.49 -3.74
N LYS A 60 -8.39 -3.54 -4.41
CA LYS A 60 -7.97 -3.68 -5.80
C LYS A 60 -6.46 -3.56 -5.91
N VAL A 61 -5.88 -4.33 -6.81
CA VAL A 61 -4.50 -4.10 -7.24
C VAL A 61 -4.54 -3.01 -8.32
N ARG A 62 -3.82 -1.92 -8.07
CA ARG A 62 -3.72 -0.79 -9.00
C ARG A 62 -2.33 -0.73 -9.57
N GLN A 63 -2.23 -0.39 -10.85
CA GLN A 63 -0.98 -0.14 -11.54
C GLN A 63 -0.79 1.35 -11.80
N TYR A 64 0.46 1.77 -11.79
CA TYR A 64 0.93 3.11 -12.10
C TYR A 64 2.14 3.00 -13.02
N LYS A 65 2.32 3.96 -13.92
CA LYS A 65 3.58 4.14 -14.65
C LYS A 65 4.60 4.85 -13.74
N LEU A 66 5.88 4.61 -13.97
CA LEU A 66 6.96 5.42 -13.42
C LEU A 66 7.27 6.60 -14.34
N LYS A 67 7.66 7.73 -13.75
CA LYS A 67 8.20 8.90 -14.45
C LYS A 67 9.66 8.63 -14.82
N LYS A 68 10.23 9.44 -15.72
CA LYS A 68 11.64 9.33 -16.14
C LYS A 68 12.65 9.41 -14.99
N ASN A 69 12.27 10.05 -13.88
CA ASN A 69 13.11 10.17 -12.69
C ASN A 69 12.91 9.03 -11.68
N GLY A 70 12.19 7.95 -12.04
CA GLY A 70 11.93 6.80 -11.17
C GLY A 70 10.72 6.94 -10.25
N ASN A 71 10.16 8.14 -10.09
CA ASN A 71 9.02 8.36 -9.19
C ASN A 71 7.72 7.81 -9.78
N ILE A 72 6.80 7.36 -8.91
CA ILE A 72 5.48 6.89 -9.33
C ILE A 72 4.66 8.04 -9.93
N ASN A 73 4.03 7.80 -11.08
CA ASN A 73 3.08 8.71 -11.70
C ASN A 73 1.64 8.40 -11.24
N PHE A 74 1.21 9.00 -10.14
CA PHE A 74 -0.11 8.77 -9.54
C PHE A 74 -1.30 9.12 -10.45
N GLU A 75 -1.10 9.93 -11.49
CA GLU A 75 -2.13 10.27 -12.49
C GLU A 75 -2.40 9.12 -13.48
N SER A 76 -1.46 8.18 -13.63
CA SER A 76 -1.54 7.09 -14.62
C SER A 76 -2.23 5.82 -14.12
N VAL A 77 -3.04 5.95 -13.07
CA VAL A 77 -3.65 4.82 -12.36
C VAL A 77 -4.57 3.99 -13.26
N SER A 78 -4.44 2.67 -13.15
CA SER A 78 -5.37 1.72 -13.77
C SER A 78 -5.57 0.50 -12.86
N ASP A 79 -6.80 -0.01 -12.77
CA ASP A 79 -7.07 -1.29 -12.10
C ASP A 79 -6.49 -2.44 -12.96
N ILE A 80 -5.81 -3.39 -12.32
CA ILE A 80 -5.29 -4.58 -12.99
C ILE A 80 -5.86 -5.85 -12.36
N LYS A 81 -6.00 -6.90 -13.17
CA LYS A 81 -6.41 -8.22 -12.69
C LYS A 81 -5.17 -8.97 -12.20
N ALA A 82 -5.26 -9.51 -10.99
CA ALA A 82 -4.31 -10.50 -10.52
C ALA A 82 -4.77 -11.91 -10.91
N ASP A 83 -3.82 -12.80 -11.14
CA ASP A 83 -4.07 -14.23 -11.26
C ASP A 83 -4.18 -14.83 -9.86
N THR A 84 -5.37 -15.26 -9.48
CA THR A 84 -5.69 -15.61 -8.09
C THR A 84 -5.71 -17.10 -7.87
N LEU A 85 -5.10 -17.50 -6.76
CA LEU A 85 -4.99 -18.85 -6.24
C LEU A 85 -5.64 -18.89 -4.85
N GLU A 86 -5.76 -20.08 -4.25
CA GLU A 86 -6.16 -20.29 -2.84
C GLU A 86 -7.24 -19.31 -2.30
N LYS A 87 -8.43 -19.28 -2.90
CA LYS A 87 -9.54 -18.41 -2.45
C LYS A 87 -9.15 -16.92 -2.31
N PHE A 88 -8.31 -16.41 -3.20
CA PHE A 88 -7.86 -15.02 -3.27
C PHE A 88 -6.82 -14.60 -2.23
N SER A 89 -6.46 -15.44 -1.25
CA SER A 89 -5.38 -15.14 -0.30
C SER A 89 -4.00 -15.33 -0.91
N HIS A 90 -3.90 -16.04 -2.03
CA HIS A 90 -2.67 -16.13 -2.84
C HIS A 90 -2.93 -15.57 -4.23
N TYR A 91 -2.06 -14.71 -4.74
CA TYR A 91 -2.19 -14.21 -6.10
C TYR A 91 -0.85 -13.85 -6.73
N LYS A 92 -0.82 -13.84 -8.06
CA LYS A 92 0.30 -13.41 -8.87
C LYS A 92 -0.11 -12.20 -9.69
N VAL A 93 0.81 -11.26 -9.86
CA VAL A 93 0.61 -10.13 -10.74
C VAL A 93 1.89 -9.82 -11.50
N GLN A 94 1.75 -9.52 -12.78
CA GLN A 94 2.85 -9.07 -13.61
C GLN A 94 2.97 -7.56 -13.49
N ILE A 95 4.18 -7.07 -13.23
CA ILE A 95 4.50 -5.65 -13.23
C ILE A 95 5.33 -5.38 -14.48
N PRO A 96 4.79 -4.66 -15.48
CA PRO A 96 5.56 -4.26 -16.65
C PRO A 96 6.79 -3.43 -16.26
N LEU A 97 7.77 -3.35 -17.17
CA LEU A 97 8.88 -2.42 -17.02
C LEU A 97 8.38 -0.98 -16.76
N ASN A 98 9.15 -0.21 -16.00
CA ASN A 98 8.85 1.19 -15.66
C ASN A 98 7.44 1.40 -15.11
N SER A 99 6.96 0.47 -14.29
CA SER A 99 5.63 0.51 -13.67
C SER A 99 5.70 0.13 -12.20
N ALA A 100 4.69 0.51 -11.44
CA ALA A 100 4.52 0.12 -10.04
C ALA A 100 3.11 -0.40 -9.80
N ILE A 101 2.95 -1.24 -8.78
CA ILE A 101 1.64 -1.67 -8.30
C ILE A 101 1.41 -1.23 -6.85
N GLU A 102 0.18 -0.92 -6.50
CA GLU A 102 -0.29 -0.78 -5.11
C GLU A 102 -0.85 -2.13 -4.64
N ILE A 103 -0.27 -2.68 -3.58
CA ILE A 103 -0.65 -3.99 -3.02
C ILE A 103 -1.42 -3.86 -1.69
N GLY A 104 -1.49 -2.67 -1.12
CA GLY A 104 -2.13 -2.44 0.16
C GLY A 104 -2.25 -0.98 0.53
N SER A 105 -3.08 -0.73 1.54
CA SER A 105 -3.26 0.59 2.12
C SER A 105 -3.61 0.54 3.61
N LEU A 106 -2.99 1.45 4.36
CA LEU A 106 -3.23 1.71 5.76
C LEU A 106 -3.89 3.09 5.88
N THR A 107 -5.18 3.15 6.20
CA THR A 107 -5.92 4.41 6.38
C THR A 107 -6.08 4.76 7.85
N ASN A 108 -6.03 6.07 8.12
CA ASN A 108 -6.12 6.69 9.44
C ASN A 108 -5.02 6.26 10.42
N ASP A 109 -3.91 5.71 9.93
CA ASP A 109 -2.78 5.27 10.74
C ASP A 109 -1.45 5.47 9.96
N ASN A 110 -0.33 5.50 10.69
CA ASN A 110 1.00 5.64 10.12
C ASN A 110 1.77 4.34 10.23
N TYR A 111 2.33 3.88 9.11
CA TYR A 111 3.23 2.75 9.12
C TYR A 111 4.60 3.16 9.69
N THR A 112 5.12 2.31 10.58
CA THR A 112 6.42 2.44 11.25
C THR A 112 7.19 1.14 11.16
N LYS A 113 6.53 -0.02 11.35
CA LYS A 113 7.11 -1.36 11.25
C LYS A 113 6.03 -2.44 11.14
N HIS A 114 6.36 -3.62 10.63
CA HIS A 114 5.39 -4.69 10.38
C HIS A 114 4.66 -5.22 11.63
N ASP A 115 5.31 -5.23 12.79
CA ASP A 115 4.80 -5.75 14.07
C ASP A 115 4.26 -4.64 15.00
N GLN A 116 4.04 -3.43 14.48
CA GLN A 116 3.46 -2.36 15.29
C GLN A 116 2.04 -2.71 15.74
N TYR A 117 1.59 -2.05 16.80
CA TYR A 117 0.17 -2.02 17.09
C TYR A 117 -0.55 -1.20 16.02
N PHE A 118 -1.49 -1.81 15.31
CA PHE A 118 -2.35 -1.14 14.34
C PHE A 118 -3.71 -0.83 14.96
N ILE A 119 -4.21 0.39 14.74
CA ILE A 119 -5.50 0.79 15.29
C ILE A 119 -6.68 0.15 14.53
N ASN A 120 -7.88 0.21 15.11
CA ASN A 120 -9.14 -0.19 14.47
C ASN A 120 -9.17 -1.64 13.99
N GLY A 121 -8.47 -2.55 14.68
CA GLY A 121 -8.46 -3.98 14.33
C GLY A 121 -7.81 -4.28 12.97
N ARG A 122 -6.92 -3.41 12.52
CA ARG A 122 -6.14 -3.61 11.30
C ARG A 122 -5.05 -4.66 11.53
N VAL A 123 -4.73 -5.40 10.48
CA VAL A 123 -3.74 -6.48 10.54
C VAL A 123 -2.77 -6.38 9.38
N PHE A 124 -1.48 -6.48 9.69
CA PHE A 124 -0.43 -6.73 8.71
C PHE A 124 -0.54 -8.17 8.21
N ASN A 125 -1.38 -8.38 7.19
CA ASN A 125 -1.83 -9.70 6.74
C ASN A 125 -0.93 -10.31 5.66
N LEU A 126 0.30 -9.84 5.48
CA LEU A 126 1.25 -10.48 4.58
C LEU A 126 1.74 -11.79 5.21
N GLU A 127 1.68 -12.89 4.47
CA GLU A 127 2.35 -14.14 4.83
C GLU A 127 3.71 -14.21 4.12
N ARG A 128 3.71 -13.94 2.80
CA ARG A 128 4.91 -14.02 1.97
C ARG A 128 4.76 -13.20 0.69
N LEU A 129 5.84 -12.57 0.23
CA LEU A 129 5.94 -11.93 -1.07
C LEU A 129 7.20 -12.44 -1.76
N SER A 130 7.09 -12.87 -3.00
CA SER A 130 8.24 -13.28 -3.80
C SER A 130 8.24 -12.62 -5.18
N ILE A 131 9.43 -12.39 -5.73
CA ILE A 131 9.60 -11.82 -7.07
C ILE A 131 10.37 -12.81 -7.94
N SER A 132 9.65 -13.42 -8.89
CA SER A 132 10.22 -14.37 -9.84
C SER A 132 11.31 -13.72 -10.68
N GLY A 133 12.42 -14.42 -10.89
CA GLY A 133 13.56 -13.93 -11.68
C GLY A 133 14.61 -13.16 -10.88
N LYS A 134 14.34 -12.81 -9.62
CA LYS A 134 15.27 -12.05 -8.77
C LYS A 134 15.69 -12.78 -7.48
N ASN A 135 15.18 -13.99 -7.23
CA ASN A 135 15.41 -14.75 -5.99
C ASN A 135 15.13 -13.93 -4.71
N ILE A 136 14.12 -13.05 -4.76
CA ILE A 136 13.68 -12.25 -3.62
C ILE A 136 12.48 -12.93 -2.98
N GLU A 137 12.57 -13.14 -1.68
CA GLU A 137 11.49 -13.59 -0.82
C GLU A 137 11.44 -12.70 0.42
N ILE A 138 10.25 -12.18 0.71
CA ILE A 138 9.99 -11.21 1.76
C ILE A 138 8.89 -11.79 2.65
N GLU A 139 9.30 -12.20 3.84
CA GLU A 139 8.42 -12.53 4.96
C GLU A 139 8.18 -11.27 5.82
N PRO A 140 7.16 -11.26 6.71
CA PRO A 140 6.84 -10.09 7.53
C PRO A 140 8.04 -9.50 8.28
N ALA A 141 8.87 -10.35 8.90
CA ALA A 141 10.05 -9.92 9.65
C ALA A 141 11.12 -9.24 8.79
N ALA A 142 11.14 -9.51 7.49
CA ALA A 142 12.07 -8.91 6.54
C ALA A 142 11.49 -7.69 5.81
N PHE A 143 10.18 -7.43 5.92
CA PHE A 143 9.47 -6.44 5.12
C PHE A 143 10.10 -5.05 5.20
N ASP A 144 10.40 -4.59 6.41
CA ASP A 144 10.98 -3.27 6.71
C ASP A 144 12.41 -3.10 6.15
N ASN A 145 13.07 -4.17 5.68
CA ASN A 145 14.38 -4.10 5.02
C ASN A 145 14.27 -3.77 3.53
N TYR A 146 13.14 -4.10 2.91
CA TYR A 146 12.91 -3.92 1.47
C TYR A 146 12.08 -2.68 1.19
N PHE A 147 11.00 -2.48 1.96
CA PHE A 147 10.11 -1.34 1.79
C PHE A 147 10.68 -0.12 2.51
N ARG A 148 10.76 0.99 1.79
CA ARG A 148 11.28 2.26 2.30
C ARG A 148 10.23 3.36 2.16
N LYS A 149 10.21 4.24 3.15
CA LYS A 149 9.31 5.37 3.18
C LYS A 149 9.59 6.33 2.02
N ASP A 150 8.54 6.62 1.27
CA ASP A 150 8.45 7.66 0.25
C ASP A 150 7.34 8.66 0.63
N LYS A 151 7.23 9.75 -0.10
CA LYS A 151 6.26 10.84 0.14
C LYS A 151 4.80 10.37 0.24
N TYR A 152 4.45 9.27 -0.41
CA TYR A 152 3.07 8.79 -0.54
C TYR A 152 2.81 7.41 0.07
N GLY A 153 3.80 6.83 0.75
CA GLY A 153 3.68 5.51 1.37
C GLY A 153 5.01 4.77 1.44
N GLU A 154 4.94 3.45 1.55
CA GLU A 154 6.09 2.56 1.56
C GLU A 154 6.30 1.96 0.17
N VAL A 155 7.52 2.04 -0.35
CA VAL A 155 7.84 1.58 -1.71
C VAL A 155 9.00 0.61 -1.66
N TYR A 156 8.86 -0.52 -2.34
CA TYR A 156 9.97 -1.37 -2.71
C TYR A 156 10.33 -1.14 -4.18
N PHE A 157 11.54 -0.64 -4.44
CA PHE A 157 12.09 -0.52 -5.79
C PHE A 157 12.87 -1.79 -6.12
N VAL A 158 12.36 -2.57 -7.07
CA VAL A 158 12.97 -3.83 -7.49
C VAL A 158 14.23 -3.54 -8.31
N PRO A 159 15.41 -4.05 -7.90
CA PRO A 159 16.68 -3.79 -8.59
C PRO A 159 16.81 -4.51 -9.93
#